data_AF-A0A6A6YU38-F1
#
_entry.id   AF-A0A6A6YU38-F1
#
_cell.length_a   1.000
_cell.length_b   1.000
_cell.length_c   1.000
_cell.angle_alpha   90.00
_cell.angle_beta   90.00
_cell.angle_gamma   90.00
#
_symmetry.space_group_name_H-M   'P 1'
#
loop_
_entity.id
_entity.type
_entity.pdbx_description
1 polymer ?
#
loop_
_entity_poly.entity_id
_entity_poly.type
_entity_poly.pdbx_seq_one_letter_code
_entity_poly.pdbx_strand_id
1 'polypeptide(L)'
;MESPDLCWHSSERHYILSNSTFTKRELREEELPRSLYTGEPVWPRHSQERLQNKAATLQSIAANTKIPVPQFENIYMKDGLLHLQTKRSDGVQLSTIDPSQKADAVAKVEETMN
;
A
#
# COMPACT_ATOMS: atom_id res chain seq x y z
N MET A 1 -11.76 -22.68 -4.14
CA MET A 1 -12.03 -22.07 -2.84
C MET A 1 -11.04 -20.92 -2.71
N GLU A 2 -11.51 -19.67 -2.81
CA GLU A 2 -10.60 -18.51 -2.70
C GLU A 2 -10.04 -18.45 -1.28
N SER A 3 -8.72 -18.31 -1.14
CA SER A 3 -8.10 -18.05 0.15
C SER A 3 -8.69 -16.77 0.76
N PRO A 4 -8.96 -16.74 2.08
CA PRO A 4 -9.50 -15.55 2.72
C PRO A 4 -8.52 -14.37 2.57
N ASP A 5 -9.06 -13.18 2.35
CA ASP A 5 -8.27 -11.96 2.27
C ASP A 5 -7.52 -11.71 3.59
N LEU A 6 -6.21 -11.48 3.49
CA LEU A 6 -5.41 -11.12 4.66
C LEU A 6 -5.63 -9.65 4.98
N CYS A 7 -6.12 -9.36 6.19
CA CYS A 7 -6.44 -8.02 6.65
C CYS A 7 -5.60 -7.65 7.88
N TRP A 8 -5.07 -6.43 7.89
CA TRP A 8 -4.37 -5.85 9.04
C TRP A 8 -4.43 -4.32 8.97
N HIS A 9 -4.10 -3.63 10.05
CA HIS A 9 -4.03 -2.18 10.05
C HIS A 9 -2.79 -1.68 10.80
N SER A 10 -2.36 -0.47 10.46
CA SER A 10 -1.43 0.33 11.26
C SER A 10 -2.20 1.42 12.02
N SER A 11 -1.49 2.31 12.69
CA SER A 11 -2.06 3.53 13.26
C SER A 11 -2.60 4.52 12.22
N GLU A 12 -2.36 4.28 10.92
CA GLU A 12 -2.78 5.20 9.86
C GLU A 12 -3.70 4.60 8.81
N ARG A 13 -3.62 3.29 8.54
CA ARG A 13 -4.29 2.68 7.38
C ARG A 13 -4.72 1.26 7.68
N HIS A 14 -5.82 0.85 7.07
CA HIS A 14 -6.21 -0.55 6.99
C HIS A 14 -5.78 -1.11 5.63
N TYR A 15 -5.30 -2.34 5.64
CA TYR A 15 -4.73 -3.05 4.50
C TYR A 15 -5.52 -4.34 4.26
N ILE A 16 -5.85 -4.59 2.99
CA ILE A 16 -6.52 -5.80 2.54
C ILE A 16 -5.69 -6.38 1.40
N LEU A 17 -5.22 -7.60 1.56
CA LEU A 17 -4.50 -8.34 0.53
C LEU A 17 -5.35 -9.52 0.08
N SER A 18 -5.82 -9.46 -1.17
CA SER A 18 -6.50 -10.56 -1.84
C SER A 18 -5.55 -11.34 -2.75
N ASN A 19 -6.06 -12.33 -3.47
CA ASN A 19 -5.27 -13.06 -4.45
C ASN A 19 -4.81 -12.18 -5.62
N SER A 20 -5.57 -11.16 -5.99
CA SER A 20 -5.33 -10.32 -7.17
C SER A 20 -5.02 -8.86 -6.86
N THR A 21 -5.38 -8.36 -5.69
CA THR A 21 -5.26 -6.94 -5.37
C THR A 21 -4.67 -6.68 -3.99
N PHE A 22 -4.13 -5.47 -3.84
CA PHE A 22 -3.75 -4.92 -2.55
C PHE A 22 -4.44 -3.57 -2.37
N THR A 23 -5.23 -3.46 -1.30
CA THR A 23 -6.03 -2.27 -1.00
C THR A 23 -5.51 -1.59 0.26
N LYS A 24 -5.30 -0.28 0.17
CA LYS A 24 -5.11 0.61 1.32
C LYS A 24 -6.36 1.44 1.50
N ARG A 25 -6.90 1.49 2.70
CA ARG A 25 -8.04 2.36 3.02
C ARG A 25 -7.79 3.19 4.27
N GLU A 26 -8.57 4.25 4.41
CA GLU A 26 -8.65 5.01 5.65
C GLU A 26 -9.15 4.14 6.81
N LEU A 27 -8.79 4.55 8.03
CA LEU A 27 -9.27 3.92 9.25
C LEU A 27 -10.67 4.43 9.60
N ARG A 28 -11.51 3.54 10.10
CA ARG A 28 -12.73 3.90 10.82
C ARG A 28 -12.38 4.41 12.21
N GLU A 29 -13.29 5.15 12.83
CA GLU A 29 -13.06 5.72 14.15
C GLU A 29 -12.71 4.65 15.19
N GLU A 30 -13.36 3.48 15.15
CA GLU A 30 -13.09 2.36 16.05
C GLU A 30 -11.72 1.68 15.83
N GLU A 31 -11.11 1.90 14.67
CA GLU A 31 -9.77 1.39 14.32
C GLU A 31 -8.65 2.37 14.70
N LEU A 32 -9.00 3.61 15.06
CA LEU A 32 -8.03 4.63 15.40
C LEU A 32 -7.36 4.35 16.75
N PRO A 33 -6.05 4.60 16.87
CA PRO A 33 -5.41 4.61 18.18
C PRO A 33 -6.01 5.74 19.04
N ARG A 34 -6.15 5.49 20.33
CA ARG A 34 -6.63 6.48 21.30
C ARG A 34 -5.47 7.12 22.03
N SER A 35 -5.59 8.42 22.28
CA SER A 35 -4.65 9.17 23.10
C SER A 35 -4.67 8.65 24.54
N LEU A 36 -3.50 8.31 25.10
CA LEU A 36 -3.40 7.90 26.50
C LEU A 36 -3.71 9.04 27.48
N TYR A 37 -3.63 10.29 27.04
CA TYR A 37 -3.85 11.48 27.87
C TYR A 37 -5.29 11.97 27.82
N THR A 38 -5.94 11.91 26.66
CA THR A 38 -7.28 12.48 26.44
C THR A 38 -8.37 11.43 26.18
N GLY A 39 -8.01 10.17 25.87
CA GLY A 39 -8.95 9.12 25.47
C GLY A 39 -9.52 9.28 24.05
N GLU A 40 -9.30 10.43 23.42
CA GLU A 40 -9.81 10.78 22.10
C GLU A 40 -9.11 10.00 20.96
N PRO A 41 -9.83 9.68 19.87
CA PRO A 41 -9.23 9.10 18.67
C PRO A 41 -8.17 10.02 18.05
N VAL A 42 -7.03 9.45 17.68
CA VAL A 42 -5.93 10.17 17.02
C VAL A 42 -6.02 9.99 15.52
N TRP A 43 -6.49 11.01 14.83
CA TRP A 43 -6.67 11.00 13.38
C TRP A 43 -5.35 11.16 12.61
N PRO A 44 -5.10 10.33 11.56
CA PRO A 44 -3.92 10.49 10.72
C PRO A 44 -4.00 11.81 9.94
N ARG A 45 -2.90 12.57 9.95
CA ARG A 45 -2.84 13.85 9.21
C ARG A 45 -2.99 13.61 7.71
N HIS A 46 -3.86 14.40 7.08
CA HIS A 46 -4.13 14.38 5.64
C HIS A 46 -4.36 12.97 5.11
N SER A 47 -5.19 12.18 5.82
CA SER A 47 -5.38 10.77 5.53
C SER A 47 -5.81 10.55 4.07
N GLN A 48 -6.84 11.27 3.65
CA GLN A 48 -7.44 11.16 2.34
C GLN A 48 -6.47 11.68 1.26
N GLU A 49 -5.88 12.85 1.46
CA GLU A 49 -4.98 13.51 0.51
C GLU A 49 -3.72 12.69 0.29
N ARG A 50 -3.19 12.01 1.32
CA ARG A 50 -2.04 11.11 1.17
C ARG A 50 -2.37 9.86 0.34
N LEU A 51 -3.60 9.35 0.37
CA LEU A 51 -4.03 8.26 -0.51
C LEU A 51 -4.19 8.74 -1.96
N GLN A 52 -4.79 9.92 -2.17
CA GLN A 52 -4.91 10.55 -3.49
C GLN A 52 -3.53 10.84 -4.09
N ASN A 53 -2.62 11.41 -3.29
CA ASN A 53 -1.25 11.67 -3.71
C ASN A 53 -0.54 10.37 -4.10
N LYS A 54 -0.76 9.28 -3.36
CA LYS A 54 -0.19 7.99 -3.71
C LYS A 54 -0.73 7.46 -5.06
N ALA A 55 -2.03 7.58 -5.31
CA ALA A 55 -2.61 7.20 -6.60
C ALA A 55 -2.00 8.00 -7.76
N ALA A 56 -1.98 9.33 -7.63
CA ALA A 56 -1.38 10.21 -8.63
C ALA A 56 0.11 9.90 -8.85
N THR A 57 0.85 9.62 -7.77
CA THR A 57 2.27 9.25 -7.84
C THR A 57 2.47 7.94 -8.61
N LEU A 58 1.69 6.90 -8.31
CA LEU A 58 1.79 5.61 -9.02
C LEU A 58 1.51 5.77 -10.51
N GLN A 59 0.44 6.50 -10.85
CA GLN A 59 0.08 6.78 -12.24
C GLN A 59 1.16 7.60 -12.95
N SER A 60 1.70 8.62 -12.28
CA SER A 60 2.76 9.48 -12.84
C SER A 60 4.05 8.69 -13.10
N ILE A 61 4.50 7.84 -12.17
CA ILE A 61 5.72 7.04 -12.36
C ILE A 61 5.53 6.04 -13.50
N ALA A 62 4.39 5.34 -13.54
CA ALA A 62 4.08 4.37 -14.57
C ALA A 62 3.97 5.00 -15.97
N ALA A 63 3.44 6.23 -16.06
CA ALA A 63 3.30 6.94 -17.33
C ALA A 63 4.61 7.53 -17.86
N ASN A 64 5.55 7.89 -16.98
CA ASN A 64 6.72 8.70 -17.34
C ASN A 64 8.06 7.97 -17.19
N THR A 65 8.08 6.74 -16.67
CA THR A 65 9.33 6.01 -16.41
C THR A 65 9.16 4.51 -16.69
N LYS A 66 10.28 3.79 -16.75
CA LYS A 66 10.30 2.31 -16.78
C LYS A 66 10.31 1.69 -15.37
N ILE A 67 10.27 2.50 -14.31
CA ILE A 67 10.40 2.01 -12.94
C ILE A 67 9.17 1.15 -12.62
N PRO A 68 9.34 -0.13 -12.24
CA PRO A 68 8.22 -0.98 -11.89
C PRO A 68 7.60 -0.49 -10.57
N VAL A 69 6.32 -0.12 -10.64
CA VAL A 69 5.51 0.25 -9.48
C VAL A 69 4.24 -0.60 -9.46
N PRO A 70 3.58 -0.77 -8.29
CA PRO A 70 2.29 -1.45 -8.23
C PRO A 70 1.31 -0.83 -9.23
N GLN A 71 0.72 -1.67 -10.08
CA GLN A 71 -0.24 -1.23 -11.08
C GLN A 71 -1.47 -0.63 -10.38
N PHE A 72 -1.74 0.65 -10.64
CA PHE A 72 -2.93 1.32 -10.16
C PHE A 72 -4.17 0.69 -10.80
N GLU A 73 -5.15 0.30 -9.99
CA GLU A 73 -6.43 -0.24 -10.47
C GLU A 73 -7.54 0.80 -10.28
N ASN A 74 -7.72 1.28 -9.04
CA ASN A 74 -8.79 2.21 -8.75
C ASN A 74 -8.54 3.01 -7.46
N ILE A 75 -9.22 4.16 -7.35
CA ILE A 75 -9.39 4.91 -6.11
C ILE A 75 -10.86 5.30 -5.96
N TYR A 76 -11.49 4.93 -4.85
CA TYR A 76 -12.94 5.04 -4.70
C TYR A 76 -13.36 5.24 -3.25
N MET A 77 -14.56 5.79 -3.06
CA MET A 77 -15.21 5.89 -1.75
C MET A 77 -16.07 4.65 -1.49
N LYS A 78 -15.97 4.09 -0.30
CA LYS A 78 -16.88 3.04 0.18
C LYS A 78 -17.07 3.22 1.68
N ASP A 79 -18.33 3.21 2.12
CA ASP A 79 -18.73 3.42 3.52
C ASP A 79 -18.12 4.68 4.16
N GLY A 80 -18.02 5.77 3.37
CA GLY A 80 -17.43 7.04 3.83
C GLY A 80 -15.90 7.07 3.91
N LEU A 81 -15.20 6.01 3.50
CA LEU A 81 -13.74 5.90 3.55
C LEU A 81 -13.14 5.82 2.15
N LEU A 82 -12.02 6.51 1.94
CA LEU A 82 -11.27 6.41 0.69
C LEU A 82 -10.46 5.11 0.65
N HIS A 83 -10.57 4.40 -0.48
CA HIS A 83 -9.86 3.16 -0.77
C HIS A 83 -8.97 3.38 -2.00
N LEU A 84 -7.70 3.02 -1.91
CA LEU A 84 -6.75 2.91 -3.01
C LEU A 84 -6.46 1.44 -3.26
N GLN A 85 -6.79 0.95 -4.45
CA GLN A 85 -6.56 -0.42 -4.87
C GLN A 85 -5.49 -0.47 -5.96
N THR A 86 -4.57 -1.41 -5.81
CA THR A 86 -3.57 -1.75 -6.83
C THR A 86 -3.64 -3.24 -7.13
N LYS A 87 -3.12 -3.67 -8.28
CA LYS A 87 -2.83 -5.08 -8.51
C LYS A 87 -1.86 -5.58 -7.44
N ARG A 88 -2.04 -6.84 -7.03
CA ARG A 88 -1.08 -7.50 -6.15
C ARG A 88 0.24 -7.66 -6.90
N SER A 89 1.33 -7.22 -6.27
CA SER A 89 2.68 -7.47 -6.77
C SER A 89 3.17 -8.80 -6.23
N ASP A 90 3.74 -9.61 -7.12
CA ASP A 90 4.42 -10.85 -6.75
C ASP A 90 5.85 -10.54 -6.31
N GLY A 91 6.29 -11.18 -5.22
CA GLY A 91 7.66 -11.03 -4.71
C GLY A 91 7.74 -11.09 -3.20
N VAL A 92 8.96 -10.90 -2.70
CA VAL A 92 9.30 -10.83 -1.27
C VAL A 92 9.97 -9.51 -0.95
N GLN A 93 9.93 -9.11 0.32
CA GLN A 93 10.62 -7.89 0.74
C GLN A 93 12.13 -8.07 0.65
N LEU A 94 12.86 -7.04 0.20
CA LEU A 94 14.33 -7.07 0.17
C LEU A 94 14.95 -7.23 1.57
N SER A 95 14.21 -6.94 2.64
CA SER A 95 14.65 -7.20 4.01
C SER A 95 14.63 -8.68 4.41
N THR A 96 13.91 -9.52 3.67
CA THR A 96 13.71 -10.94 3.99
C THR A 96 14.53 -11.89 3.12
N ILE A 97 15.20 -11.38 2.08
CA ILE A 97 16.07 -12.20 1.24
C ILE A 97 17.38 -12.51 1.95
N ASP A 98 17.98 -13.64 1.60
CA ASP A 98 19.30 -14.00 2.10
C ASP A 98 20.34 -12.95 1.64
N PRO A 99 21.31 -12.54 2.48
CA PRO A 99 22.35 -11.61 2.08
C PRO A 99 23.11 -11.99 0.80
N SER A 100 23.28 -13.29 0.53
CA SER A 100 23.90 -13.80 -0.70
C SER A 100 23.13 -13.44 -1.96
N GLN A 101 21.81 -13.25 -1.88
CA GLN A 101 20.92 -12.94 -3.01
C GLN A 101 20.83 -11.43 -3.30
N LYS A 102 21.42 -10.57 -2.45
CA LYS A 102 21.31 -9.11 -2.61
C LYS A 102 21.98 -8.62 -3.89
N ALA A 103 23.12 -9.18 -4.25
CA ALA A 103 23.84 -8.81 -5.47
C ALA A 103 22.99 -9.10 -6.72
N ASP A 104 22.35 -10.26 -6.77
CA ASP A 104 21.48 -10.65 -7.88
C ASP A 104 20.24 -9.74 -7.97
N ALA A 105 19.65 -9.38 -6.82
CA ALA A 105 18.52 -8.46 -6.78
C ALA A 105 18.89 -7.07 -7.32
N VAL A 106 20.08 -6.55 -6.98
CA VAL A 106 20.57 -5.26 -7.50
C VAL A 106 20.79 -5.35 -9.01
N ALA A 107 21.48 -6.38 -9.50
CA ALA A 107 21.72 -6.57 -10.92
C ALA A 107 20.41 -6.63 -11.73
N LYS A 108 19.37 -7.29 -11.19
CA LYS A 108 18.06 -7.36 -11.85
C LYS A 108 17.34 -6.01 -11.91
N VAL A 109 17.49 -5.18 -10.89
CA VAL A 109 16.96 -3.81 -10.88
C VAL A 109 17.66 -2.97 -11.96
N GLU A 110 18.98 -3.04 -12.05
CA GLU A 110 19.76 -2.31 -13.07
C GLU A 110 19.38 -2.74 -14.50
N GLU A 111 19.19 -4.03 -14.75
CA GLU A 111 18.69 -4.55 -16.04
C GLU A 111 17.32 -3.97 -16.39
N THR A 112 16.43 -3.82 -15.40
CA THR A 112 15.05 -3.34 -15.62
C THR A 112 14.99 -1.84 -15.91
N MET A 113 15.97 -1.07 -15.39
CA MET A 113 15.98 0.39 -15.52
C MET A 113 16.65 0.90 -16.81
N ASN A 114 17.41 0.05 -17.51
CA ASN A 114 18.04 0.37 -18.80
C ASN A 114 17.10 0.07 -19.98
#